data_AF-A0A6P0WM34-F1
#
_entry.id   AF-A0A6P0WM34-F1
#
_cell.length_a   1.000
_cell.length_b   1.000
_cell.length_c   1.000
_cell.angle_alpha   90.00
_cell.angle_beta   90.00
_cell.angle_gamma   90.00
#
_symmetry.space_group_name_H-M   'P 1'
#
loop_
_entity.id
_entity.type
_entity.pdbx_description
1 polymer ?
#
loop_
_entity_poly.entity_id
_entity_poly.type
_entity_poly.pdbx_seq_one_letter_code
_entity_poly.pdbx_strand_id
1 'polypeptide(L)'
;MEAAPNGVYIPGLILGANCPKPPRAKKLVDGRWRTSYVSFEKLDAFLKGGGFKTKKEVTSRGRGNPGPRSRVVYVDLQGTDADGNAVGPTRKYAWTMALDLYNSISEEEKGKLGLETASGDDTDLIFGTYFPKPPHVTKIIVDPSGESYVSTRSTFVDPKKLDSLPTGWFMDDSGDY
;
A
#
# COMPACT_ATOMS: atom_id res chain seq x y z
N MET A 1 1.60 19.73 -7.77
CA MET A 1 2.67 19.10 -6.98
C MET A 1 3.14 17.98 -7.89
N GLU A 2 4.25 18.19 -8.61
CA GLU A 2 4.71 17.30 -9.68
C GLU A 2 5.06 15.93 -9.11
N ALA A 3 4.43 14.88 -9.64
CA ALA A 3 4.87 13.52 -9.42
C ALA A 3 6.22 13.33 -10.14
N ALA A 4 7.21 12.78 -9.46
CA ALA A 4 8.49 12.51 -10.08
C ALA A 4 8.30 11.39 -11.13
N PRO A 5 8.53 11.66 -12.42
CA PRO A 5 8.61 10.60 -13.40
C PRO A 5 9.80 9.72 -13.00
N ASN A 6 9.66 8.40 -13.06
CA ASN A 6 10.73 7.40 -12.81
C ASN A 6 10.88 6.89 -11.36
N GLY A 7 9.84 6.99 -10.52
CA GLY A 7 9.86 6.32 -9.21
C GLY A 7 10.79 6.97 -8.18
N VAL A 8 11.16 8.24 -8.39
CA VAL A 8 12.00 9.00 -7.47
C VAL A 8 11.16 9.62 -6.36
N TYR A 9 11.34 9.18 -5.12
CA TYR A 9 10.59 9.75 -3.99
C TYR A 9 11.48 10.54 -3.04
N ILE A 10 11.02 11.75 -2.72
CA ILE A 10 11.76 12.72 -1.90
C ILE A 10 12.08 12.13 -0.50
N PRO A 11 13.32 12.32 0.01
CA PRO A 11 13.67 12.01 1.39
C PRO A 11 12.75 12.72 2.40
N GLY A 12 12.28 12.01 3.44
CA GLY A 12 11.41 12.60 4.47
C GLY A 12 9.93 12.72 4.09
N LEU A 13 9.53 12.15 2.96
CA LEU A 13 8.16 12.17 2.46
C LEU A 13 7.14 11.60 3.45
N ILE A 14 6.12 12.37 3.79
CA ILE A 14 5.02 11.94 4.65
C ILE A 14 3.94 11.33 3.77
N LEU A 15 3.60 10.07 4.01
CA LEU A 15 2.54 9.37 3.28
C LEU A 15 1.18 9.83 3.79
N GLY A 16 0.37 10.41 2.90
CA GLY A 16 -1.03 10.72 3.15
C GLY A 16 -1.89 9.44 3.18
N ALA A 17 -1.64 8.57 4.16
CA ALA A 17 -2.23 7.24 4.23
C ALA A 17 -3.67 7.25 4.76
N ASN A 18 -4.53 6.46 4.13
CA ASN A 18 -5.88 6.21 4.64
C ASN A 18 -5.88 5.23 5.82
N CYS A 19 -4.94 4.28 5.85
CA CYS A 19 -4.62 3.49 7.05
C CYS A 19 -3.16 2.97 7.02
N PRO A 20 -2.59 2.59 8.19
CA PRO A 20 -3.19 2.57 9.52
C PRO A 20 -3.42 3.97 10.07
N LYS A 21 -4.62 4.22 10.62
CA LYS A 21 -4.87 5.44 11.41
C LYS A 21 -4.38 5.19 12.84
N PRO A 22 -3.62 6.12 13.44
CA PRO A 22 -3.22 5.96 14.84
C PRO A 22 -4.47 5.82 15.73
N PRO A 23 -4.39 5.05 16.82
CA PRO A 23 -5.51 4.88 17.74
C PRO A 23 -5.95 6.24 18.29
N ARG A 24 -7.25 6.49 18.24
CA ARG A 24 -7.84 7.72 18.78
C ARG A 24 -8.24 7.48 20.22
N ALA A 25 -7.59 8.20 21.12
CA ALA A 25 -7.95 8.24 22.53
C ALA A 25 -9.02 9.31 22.77
N LYS A 26 -9.97 9.02 23.66
CA LYS A 26 -11.04 9.93 24.06
C LYS A 26 -11.15 10.02 25.58
N LYS A 27 -11.34 11.22 26.10
CA LYS A 27 -11.63 11.49 27.52
C LYS A 27 -12.79 12.45 27.63
N LEU A 28 -13.64 12.22 28.62
CA LEU A 28 -14.69 13.15 28.97
C LEU A 28 -14.10 14.19 29.94
N VAL A 29 -14.16 15.47 29.57
CA VAL A 29 -13.73 16.60 30.38
C VAL A 29 -14.87 17.61 30.37
N ASP A 30 -15.40 17.96 31.54
CA ASP A 30 -16.51 18.90 31.73
C ASP A 30 -17.74 18.60 30.84
N GLY A 31 -18.12 17.33 30.75
CA GLY A 31 -19.25 16.88 29.93
C GLY A 31 -19.01 16.87 28.41
N ARG A 32 -17.81 17.25 27.94
CA ARG A 32 -17.43 17.24 26.52
C ARG A 32 -16.36 16.20 26.23
N TRP A 33 -16.49 15.53 25.09
CA TRP A 33 -15.47 14.58 24.62
C TRP A 33 -14.27 15.32 24.02
N ARG A 34 -13.10 15.16 24.64
CA ARG A 34 -11.81 15.52 24.07
C ARG A 34 -11.23 14.29 23.39
N THR A 35 -10.74 14.43 22.17
CA THR A 35 -10.13 13.33 21.42
C THR A 35 -8.78 13.72 20.86
N SER A 36 -7.80 12.82 20.94
CA SER A 36 -6.49 12.99 20.32
C SER A 36 -6.02 11.68 19.70
N TYR A 37 -5.13 11.77 18.73
CA TYR A 37 -4.36 10.62 18.25
C TYR A 37 -3.22 10.32 19.24
N VAL A 38 -2.91 9.04 19.40
CA VAL A 38 -1.82 8.55 20.25
C VAL A 38 -0.95 7.61 19.41
N SER A 39 0.37 7.72 19.53
CA SER A 39 1.27 6.77 18.87
C SER A 39 1.12 5.38 19.49
N PHE A 40 1.33 4.33 18.69
CA PHE A 40 1.20 2.94 19.17
C PHE A 40 2.14 2.65 20.36
N GLU A 41 3.37 3.15 20.32
CA GLU A 41 4.37 2.99 21.40
C GLU A 41 3.95 3.60 22.74
N LYS A 42 3.15 4.67 22.71
CA LYS A 42 2.70 5.38 23.91
C LYS A 42 1.30 4.94 24.36
N LEU A 43 0.65 4.03 23.63
CA LEU A 43 -0.73 3.65 23.87
C LEU A 43 -0.95 3.08 25.28
N ASP A 44 -0.08 2.16 25.71
CA ASP A 44 -0.19 1.51 27.02
C ASP A 44 0.02 2.48 28.18
N ALA A 45 1.03 3.35 28.07
CA ALA A 45 1.28 4.40 29.06
C ALA A 45 0.10 5.39 29.13
N PHE A 46 -0.47 5.75 27.97
CA PHE A 46 -1.59 6.68 27.86
C PHE A 46 -2.90 6.10 28.40
N LEU A 47 -3.13 4.80 28.24
CA LEU A 47 -4.30 4.08 28.78
C LEU A 47 -4.21 3.88 30.31
N LYS A 48 -3.01 3.56 30.83
CA LYS A 48 -2.82 3.32 32.27
C LYS A 48 -2.80 4.60 33.11
N GLY A 49 -2.36 5.74 32.54
CA GLY A 49 -2.10 6.96 33.32
C GLY A 49 -3.17 8.07 33.33
N GLY A 50 -4.18 8.05 32.44
CA GLY A 50 -4.85 9.32 32.06
C GLY A 50 -6.37 9.41 32.12
N GLY A 51 -7.11 8.32 32.41
CA GLY A 51 -8.59 8.32 32.31
C GLY A 51 -9.12 8.46 30.86
N PHE A 52 -8.24 8.29 29.86
CA PHE A 52 -8.60 8.21 28.45
C PHE A 52 -9.01 6.77 28.10
N LYS A 53 -10.00 6.61 27.23
CA LYS A 53 -10.43 5.33 26.66
C LYS A 53 -10.13 5.33 25.16
N THR A 54 -9.70 4.21 24.61
CA THR A 54 -9.63 4.00 23.15
C THR A 54 -10.75 3.04 22.74
N LYS A 55 -11.27 3.15 21.51
CA LYS A 55 -12.02 2.03 20.95
C LYS A 55 -10.98 0.93 20.68
N LYS A 56 -11.14 -0.24 21.30
CA LYS A 56 -10.24 -1.41 21.21
C LYS A 56 -10.19 -2.03 19.79
N GLU A 57 -10.69 -1.35 18.76
CA GLU A 57 -11.03 -1.91 17.44
C GLU A 57 -10.33 -1.20 16.27
N VAL A 58 -9.27 -0.44 16.50
CA VAL A 58 -8.45 0.08 15.38
C VAL A 58 -7.53 -1.01 14.79
N THR A 59 -7.68 -2.26 15.23
CA THR A 59 -6.75 -3.36 14.90
C THR A 59 -7.17 -4.25 13.74
N SER A 60 -8.37 -4.13 13.15
CA SER A 60 -8.86 -5.20 12.25
C SER A 60 -9.16 -4.85 10.80
N ARG A 61 -9.26 -3.57 10.41
CA ARG A 61 -9.59 -3.22 9.01
C ARG A 61 -8.39 -3.09 8.05
N GLY A 62 -7.20 -3.50 8.46
CA GLY A 62 -6.00 -3.33 7.63
C GLY A 62 -4.85 -4.29 7.93
N ARG A 63 -5.04 -5.34 8.75
CA ARG A 63 -4.06 -6.42 8.79
C ARG A 63 -4.25 -7.24 7.52
N GLY A 64 -3.17 -7.71 6.91
CA GLY A 64 -3.12 -8.43 5.64
C GLY A 64 -3.95 -9.72 5.53
N ASN A 65 -4.92 -9.94 6.42
CA ASN A 65 -5.75 -11.12 6.46
C ASN A 65 -6.46 -11.33 5.11
N PRO A 66 -6.20 -12.47 4.45
CA PRO A 66 -6.82 -12.78 3.17
C PRO A 66 -8.33 -12.93 3.34
N GLY A 67 -9.10 -12.23 2.52
CA GLY A 67 -10.54 -12.42 2.42
C GLY A 67 -10.88 -13.61 1.51
N PRO A 68 -12.11 -14.14 1.53
CA PRO A 68 -12.51 -15.21 0.62
C PRO A 68 -12.49 -14.80 -0.86
N ARG A 69 -12.53 -13.49 -1.15
CA ARG A 69 -12.59 -12.93 -2.52
C ARG A 69 -11.46 -11.95 -2.84
N SER A 70 -10.53 -11.77 -1.92
CA SER A 70 -9.45 -10.80 -2.08
C SER A 70 -8.19 -11.22 -1.33
N ARG A 71 -7.07 -10.65 -1.77
CA ARG A 71 -5.78 -10.71 -1.06
C ARG A 71 -5.34 -9.30 -0.78
N VAL A 72 -4.78 -9.08 0.40
CA VAL A 72 -4.01 -7.86 0.64
C VAL A 72 -2.61 -8.13 0.13
N VAL A 73 -2.15 -7.26 -0.75
CA VAL A 73 -0.80 -7.32 -1.32
C VAL A 73 -0.12 -5.98 -1.10
N TYR A 74 1.20 -5.97 -1.17
CA TYR A 74 1.99 -4.75 -1.12
C TYR A 74 3.18 -4.81 -2.06
N VAL A 75 3.74 -3.64 -2.32
CA VAL A 75 5.06 -3.45 -2.93
C VAL A 75 5.88 -2.53 -2.02
N ASP A 76 7.19 -2.69 -2.09
CA ASP A 76 8.10 -1.79 -1.41
C ASP A 76 8.24 -0.46 -2.16
N LEU A 77 8.17 0.62 -1.39
CA LEU A 77 8.36 1.98 -1.85
C LEU A 77 9.57 2.56 -1.12
N GLN A 78 10.69 2.60 -1.83
CA GLN A 78 11.96 3.14 -1.35
C GLN A 78 12.12 4.55 -1.88
N GLY A 79 12.40 5.52 -1.00
CA GLY A 79 12.81 6.85 -1.43
C GLY A 79 14.11 6.81 -2.22
N THR A 80 14.27 7.67 -3.22
CA THR A 80 15.53 7.82 -3.95
C THR A 80 15.89 9.29 -4.10
N ASP A 81 17.19 9.59 -4.12
CA ASP A 81 17.68 10.93 -4.42
C ASP A 81 17.73 11.20 -5.94
N ALA A 82 18.18 12.40 -6.32
CA ALA A 82 18.29 12.82 -7.72
C ALA A 82 19.25 11.93 -8.54
N ASP A 83 20.16 11.23 -7.87
CA ASP A 83 21.14 10.33 -8.46
C ASP A 83 20.62 8.88 -8.49
N GLY A 84 19.38 8.63 -8.04
CA GLY A 84 18.74 7.33 -8.01
C GLY A 84 19.16 6.44 -6.83
N ASN A 85 19.92 6.95 -5.86
CA ASN A 85 20.33 6.18 -4.70
C ASN A 85 19.19 6.07 -3.70
N ALA A 86 19.07 4.92 -3.03
CA ALA A 86 18.06 4.72 -1.99
C ALA A 86 18.28 5.66 -0.79
N VAL A 87 17.24 6.41 -0.41
CA VAL A 87 17.23 7.31 0.75
C VAL A 87 16.00 7.08 1.62
N GLY A 88 16.22 7.02 2.94
CA GLY A 88 15.16 6.86 3.93
C GLY A 88 14.67 5.41 4.08
N PRO A 89 13.66 5.19 4.94
CA PRO A 89 13.11 3.85 5.16
C PRO A 89 12.25 3.39 3.99
N THR A 90 12.32 2.10 3.66
CA THR A 90 11.35 1.42 2.81
C THR A 90 9.96 1.47 3.44
N ARG A 91 8.94 1.68 2.62
CA ARG A 91 7.53 1.68 3.03
C ARG A 91 6.76 0.64 2.24
N LYS A 92 5.91 -0.15 2.89
CA LYS A 92 5.05 -1.13 2.21
C LYS A 92 3.76 -0.46 1.75
N TYR A 93 3.66 -0.14 0.46
CA TYR A 93 2.41 0.36 -0.12
C TYR A 93 1.47 -0.81 -0.38
N ALA A 94 0.35 -0.86 0.34
CA ALA A 94 -0.57 -1.98 0.35
C ALA A 94 -1.93 -1.64 -0.27
N TRP A 95 -2.55 -2.62 -0.90
CA TRP A 95 -3.92 -2.53 -1.40
C TRP A 95 -4.61 -3.90 -1.38
N THR A 96 -5.93 -3.86 -1.56
CA THR A 96 -6.74 -5.06 -1.70
C THR A 96 -6.84 -5.42 -3.18
N MET A 97 -6.30 -6.56 -3.56
CA MET A 97 -6.40 -7.14 -4.89
C MET A 97 -7.53 -8.16 -4.93
N ALA A 98 -8.34 -8.15 -5.99
CA ALA A 98 -9.36 -9.17 -6.22
C ALA A 98 -8.70 -10.54 -6.47
N LEU A 99 -9.31 -11.62 -5.96
CA LEU A 99 -8.69 -12.95 -5.98
C LEU A 99 -8.49 -13.50 -7.40
N ASP A 100 -9.38 -13.15 -8.33
CA ASP A 100 -9.28 -13.50 -9.75
C ASP A 100 -8.05 -12.85 -10.40
N LEU A 101 -7.83 -11.55 -10.18
CA LEU A 101 -6.62 -10.85 -10.63
C LEU A 101 -5.38 -11.47 -9.98
N TYR A 102 -5.39 -11.66 -8.66
CA TYR A 102 -4.26 -12.25 -7.92
C TYR A 102 -3.86 -13.64 -8.44
N ASN A 103 -4.84 -14.49 -8.76
CA ASN A 103 -4.59 -15.83 -9.27
C ASN A 103 -4.19 -15.84 -10.76
N SER A 104 -4.55 -14.80 -11.52
CA SER A 104 -4.18 -14.67 -12.94
C SER A 104 -2.71 -14.27 -13.15
N ILE A 105 -2.07 -13.73 -12.13
CA ILE A 105 -0.64 -13.41 -12.13
C ILE A 105 0.11 -14.63 -11.56
N SER A 106 1.04 -15.19 -12.33
CA SER A 106 1.85 -16.32 -11.86
C SER A 106 2.78 -15.89 -10.71
N GLU A 107 3.21 -16.84 -9.88
CA GLU A 107 4.16 -16.54 -8.78
C GLU A 107 5.49 -15.98 -9.30
N GLU A 108 5.94 -16.41 -10.48
CA GLU A 108 7.12 -15.84 -11.14
C GLU A 108 6.92 -14.37 -11.51
N GLU A 109 5.76 -14.04 -12.10
CA GLU A 109 5.42 -12.66 -12.42
C GLU A 109 5.26 -11.81 -11.17
N LYS A 110 4.65 -12.33 -10.09
CA LYS A 110 4.56 -11.63 -8.80
C LYS A 110 5.95 -11.25 -8.28
N GLY A 111 6.89 -12.20 -8.29
CA GLY A 111 8.27 -11.95 -7.87
C GLY A 111 9.00 -10.92 -8.74
N LYS A 112 8.77 -10.94 -10.07
CA LYS A 112 9.30 -9.94 -11.00
C LYS A 112 8.66 -8.56 -10.82
N LEU A 113 7.39 -8.48 -10.42
CA LEU A 113 6.69 -7.23 -10.12
C LEU A 113 6.99 -6.70 -8.71
N GLY A 114 7.63 -7.50 -7.84
CA GLY A 114 7.82 -7.15 -6.43
C GLY A 114 6.53 -7.22 -5.60
N LEU A 115 5.53 -7.97 -6.07
CA LEU A 115 4.27 -8.16 -5.36
C LEU A 115 4.44 -9.16 -4.22
N GLU A 116 4.20 -8.70 -3.00
CA GLU A 116 4.19 -9.55 -1.82
C GLU A 116 2.77 -9.68 -1.25
N THR A 117 2.45 -10.86 -0.72
CA THR A 117 1.16 -11.10 -0.05
C THR A 117 1.30 -10.75 1.41
N ALA A 118 0.47 -9.83 1.87
CA ALA A 118 0.45 -9.46 3.27
C ALA A 118 -0.05 -10.61 4.15
N SER A 119 0.55 -10.68 5.33
CA SER A 119 0.19 -11.59 6.41
C SER A 119 -0.55 -10.85 7.54
N GLY A 120 -1.05 -11.60 8.52
CA GLY A 120 -1.64 -11.03 9.73
C GLY A 120 -0.61 -10.34 10.65
N ASP A 121 0.69 -10.60 10.43
CA ASP A 121 1.80 -10.10 11.22
C ASP A 121 2.41 -8.82 10.66
N ASP A 122 2.06 -8.45 9.42
CA ASP A 122 2.48 -7.18 8.83
C ASP A 122 1.78 -6.00 9.52
N THR A 123 2.57 -5.19 10.24
CA THR A 123 2.08 -4.02 11.01
C THR A 123 2.36 -2.68 10.35
N ASP A 124 3.17 -2.67 9.29
CA ASP A 124 3.73 -1.48 8.63
C ASP A 124 3.17 -1.24 7.23
N LEU A 125 2.06 -1.91 6.88
CA LEU A 125 1.36 -1.75 5.60
C LEU A 125 0.68 -0.39 5.51
N ILE A 126 0.78 0.27 4.36
CA ILE A 126 0.23 1.61 4.15
C ILE A 126 -0.77 1.57 3.01
N PHE A 127 -2.03 1.88 3.30
CA PHE A 127 -3.11 1.76 2.33
C PHE A 127 -3.64 3.10 1.86
N GLY A 128 -3.98 3.16 0.57
CA GLY A 128 -4.75 4.23 -0.01
C GLY A 128 -4.05 5.59 0.07
N THR A 129 -2.72 5.58 0.01
CA THR A 129 -1.93 6.80 -0.13
C THR A 129 -2.11 7.35 -1.54
N TYR A 130 -2.49 8.62 -1.65
CA TYR A 130 -2.61 9.29 -2.95
C TYR A 130 -1.23 9.60 -3.54
N PHE A 131 -0.31 10.10 -2.71
CA PHE A 131 1.08 10.34 -3.09
C PHE A 131 2.01 10.15 -1.87
N PRO A 132 3.20 9.57 -2.07
CA PRO A 132 3.67 8.83 -3.24
C PRO A 132 2.89 7.54 -3.49
N LYS A 133 2.74 7.22 -4.77
CA LYS A 133 2.06 6.04 -5.27
C LYS A 133 3.05 5.24 -6.14
N PRO A 134 3.09 3.91 -6.04
CA PRO A 134 3.94 3.11 -6.93
C PRO A 134 3.51 3.25 -8.39
N PRO A 135 4.44 3.02 -9.34
CA PRO A 135 4.10 2.93 -10.75
C PRO A 135 3.05 1.85 -11.03
N HIS A 136 2.27 2.07 -12.09
CA HIS A 136 1.20 1.17 -12.50
C HIS A 136 1.56 0.48 -13.81
N VAL A 137 1.36 -0.83 -13.84
CA VAL A 137 1.63 -1.66 -15.01
C VAL A 137 0.37 -2.39 -15.44
N THR A 138 0.26 -2.61 -16.74
CA THR A 138 -0.86 -3.28 -17.38
C THR A 138 -0.36 -4.44 -18.23
N LYS A 139 -1.12 -5.54 -18.24
CA LYS A 139 -0.96 -6.68 -19.12
C LYS A 139 -2.23 -6.84 -19.96
N ILE A 140 -2.05 -6.95 -21.26
CA ILE A 140 -3.10 -7.32 -22.19
C ILE A 140 -3.17 -8.84 -22.27
N ILE A 141 -4.34 -9.40 -21.97
CA ILE A 141 -4.65 -10.81 -22.17
C ILE A 141 -5.50 -10.91 -23.44
N VAL A 142 -4.96 -11.60 -24.44
CA VAL A 142 -5.67 -11.95 -25.68
C VAL A 142 -6.20 -13.36 -25.53
N ASP A 143 -7.50 -13.55 -25.79
CA ASP A 143 -8.12 -14.86 -25.76
C ASP A 143 -7.53 -15.77 -26.87
N PRO A 144 -7.07 -16.99 -26.54
CA PRO A 144 -6.55 -17.93 -27.54
C PRO A 144 -7.57 -18.39 -28.58
N SER A 145 -8.88 -18.17 -28.36
CA SER A 145 -9.95 -18.46 -29.32
C SER A 145 -10.06 -17.45 -30.48
N GLY A 146 -9.31 -16.34 -30.43
CA GLY A 146 -9.32 -15.33 -31.51
C GLY A 146 -10.58 -14.46 -31.55
N GLU A 147 -11.55 -14.68 -30.66
CA GLU A 147 -12.66 -13.75 -30.45
C GLU A 147 -12.15 -12.52 -29.68
N SER A 148 -12.62 -11.34 -30.09
CA SER A 148 -12.03 -10.02 -29.81
C SER A 148 -12.20 -9.53 -28.36
N TYR A 149 -11.93 -10.36 -27.36
CA TYR A 149 -11.88 -9.95 -25.96
C TYR A 149 -10.45 -9.66 -25.53
N VAL A 150 -10.11 -8.38 -25.53
CA VAL A 150 -8.93 -7.83 -24.87
C VAL A 150 -9.29 -7.62 -23.40
N SER A 151 -8.81 -8.49 -22.52
CA SER A 151 -8.93 -8.27 -21.08
C SER A 151 -7.66 -7.61 -20.58
N THR A 152 -7.76 -6.47 -19.90
CA THR A 152 -6.61 -5.85 -19.24
C THR A 152 -6.54 -6.30 -17.79
N ARG A 153 -5.32 -6.55 -17.33
CA ARG A 153 -5.00 -6.76 -15.91
C ARG A 153 -4.00 -5.69 -15.53
N SER A 154 -4.30 -4.94 -14.49
CA SER A 154 -3.42 -3.86 -14.05
C SER A 154 -3.13 -3.95 -12.57
N THR A 155 -1.92 -3.56 -12.19
CA THR A 155 -1.46 -3.62 -10.80
C THR A 155 -0.30 -2.66 -10.57
N PHE A 156 0.11 -2.51 -9.31
CA PHE A 156 1.27 -1.73 -8.95
C PHE A 156 2.54 -2.59 -9.02
N VAL A 157 3.66 -1.96 -9.34
CA VAL A 157 4.97 -2.58 -9.40
C VAL A 157 5.93 -1.90 -8.43
N ASP A 158 6.83 -2.66 -7.82
CA ASP A 158 7.97 -2.08 -7.09
C ASP A 158 8.81 -1.23 -8.08
N PRO A 159 9.04 0.07 -7.80
CA PRO A 159 9.86 0.93 -8.63
C PRO A 159 11.22 0.34 -9.02
N LYS A 160 11.85 -0.46 -8.15
CA LYS A 160 13.14 -1.11 -8.42
C LYS A 160 13.07 -2.22 -9.47
N LYS A 161 11.86 -2.63 -9.85
CA LYS A 161 11.60 -3.73 -10.80
C LYS A 161 11.21 -3.24 -12.19
N LEU A 162 11.09 -1.93 -12.39
CA LEU A 162 10.64 -1.31 -13.64
C LEU A 162 11.50 -1.72 -14.86
N ASP A 163 12.80 -1.91 -14.68
CA ASP A 163 13.70 -2.31 -15.76
C ASP A 163 13.61 -3.81 -16.10
N SER A 164 12.83 -4.57 -15.34
CA SER A 164 12.76 -6.05 -15.41
C SER A 164 11.32 -6.58 -15.43
N LEU A 165 10.40 -5.85 -16.05
CA LEU A 165 9.00 -6.27 -16.13
C LEU A 165 8.86 -7.66 -16.78
N PRO A 166 7.94 -8.51 -16.27
CA PRO A 166 7.64 -9.78 -16.91
C PRO A 166 7.05 -9.57 -18.31
N THR A 167 7.25 -10.55 -19.20
CA THR A 167 6.77 -10.49 -20.58
C THR A 167 5.27 -10.19 -20.66
N GLY A 168 4.91 -9.20 -21.49
CA GLY A 168 3.53 -8.79 -21.73
C GLY A 168 3.01 -7.73 -20.75
N TRP A 169 3.78 -7.37 -19.73
CA TRP A 169 3.50 -6.21 -18.88
C TRP A 169 4.17 -4.96 -19.45
N PHE A 170 3.47 -3.84 -19.40
CA PHE A 170 3.97 -2.54 -19.82
C PHE A 170 3.47 -1.45 -18.87
N MET A 171 4.20 -0.33 -18.82
CA MET A 171 3.81 0.82 -18.04
C MET A 171 2.55 1.48 -18.62
N ASP A 172 1.61 1.83 -17.76
CA ASP A 172 0.44 2.59 -18.17
C ASP A 172 0.85 4.06 -18.37
N ASP A 173 0.86 4.51 -19.63
CA ASP A 173 1.33 5.86 -20.02
C ASP A 173 0.25 6.95 -19.80
N SER A 174 -0.82 6.63 -19.08
CA SER A 174 -2.00 7.48 -18.92
C SER A 174 -1.79 8.75 -18.07
N GLY A 175 -0.56 9.08 -17.67
CA GLY A 175 -0.17 10.42 -17.20
C GLY A 175 -0.79 10.89 -15.87
N ASP A 176 -1.73 10.15 -15.28
CA ASP A 176 -2.34 10.46 -13.99
C ASP A 176 -1.58 9.76 -12.85
N TYR A 177 -0.47 10.39 -12.42
CA TYR A 177 0.26 10.02 -11.20
C TYR A 177 -0.15 10.89 -10.01
#